data_AF-Q9ABJ1-F1
#
_entry.id   AF-Q9ABJ1-F1
#
_cell.length_a   1.000
_cell.length_b   1.000
_cell.length_c   1.000
_cell.angle_alpha   90.00
_cell.angle_beta   90.00
_cell.angle_gamma   90.00
#
_symmetry.space_group_name_H-M   'P 1'
#
loop_
_entity.id
_entity.type
_entity.pdbx_description
1 polymer ?
#
loop_
_entity_poly.entity_id
_entity_poly.type
_entity_poly.pdbx_seq_one_letter_code
_entity_poly.pdbx_strand_id
1 'polypeptide(L)'
;MGQVHYELFVRRKVGAQWTLEIATENRAHALQVAEDVLTQNRAVASRVTKETLDPSTGEYKSISIFTKGLVDGGKPKKEVENRDPLCVQPADLYTAHARDRIGRLLEGWLSRHKATPFELLHRPDLVEKLEASGTDLQHALQKIAIPEAEARGQSVHEVMRHFHGLVERTIANLMKAFKKGALPDLDKEGFARAAERLVADPDRAFLLGAGVAASIAPATNWSDKIARLLDLADAAPAEARARVAALQAIETPLAEIIGSRAGMADLLDTKDDLGATLAAMTRLTGGAAVEALIKIEPGVRACMPDLSGTARRLSEWLAEDHFPSVRKAIAQRVLTELNGVRRLKPQDAEAEIEYLRALAMGLTAAAGRILQGEDIQVAFTTRSKTLLNGDFIEALLGRDRSAHEEIKMLIRLAENVMGAVNKRNASRWLNANISAMRFEKEMRQGPDSPVAKLSHLAALQRSLSRSGLVREDYEPLCAKLGEIGGLIEGDTRLLTMLVRAPAPLPHRLQLLAKLAMGEAGPTGPVADKARFEALKLAKDPSSREQLTNSPQTMDLIKSLLSHAA
;
A
#
# COMPACT_ATOMS: atom_id res chain seq x y z
N MET A 1 -35.74 11.54 -27.08
CA MET A 1 -35.09 10.30 -27.54
C MET A 1 -33.61 10.61 -27.68
N GLY A 2 -32.74 9.92 -26.95
CA GLY A 2 -31.29 10.18 -27.00
C GLY A 2 -30.72 9.82 -28.39
N GLN A 3 -29.73 10.58 -28.86
CA GLN A 3 -29.02 10.29 -30.09
C GLN A 3 -28.23 8.99 -29.91
N VAL A 4 -28.48 8.01 -30.77
CA VAL A 4 -27.86 6.68 -30.72
C VAL A 4 -27.16 6.43 -32.04
N HIS A 5 -25.88 6.07 -31.98
CA HIS A 5 -25.13 5.58 -33.13
C HIS A 5 -24.30 4.34 -32.76
N TYR A 6 -23.83 3.63 -33.76
CA TYR A 6 -23.09 2.38 -33.64
C TYR A 6 -21.73 2.54 -34.29
N GLU A 7 -20.68 2.13 -33.59
CA GLU A 7 -19.30 2.22 -34.05
C GLU A 7 -18.72 0.81 -34.23
N LEU A 8 -18.17 0.54 -35.40
CA LEU A 8 -17.45 -0.70 -35.70
C LEU A 8 -15.95 -0.46 -35.54
N PHE A 9 -15.36 -1.14 -34.59
CA PHE A 9 -13.92 -1.24 -34.43
C PHE A 9 -13.42 -2.57 -35.01
N VAL A 10 -12.35 -2.52 -35.79
CA VAL A 10 -11.70 -3.70 -36.35
C VAL A 10 -10.25 -3.77 -35.87
N ARG A 11 -9.73 -5.00 -35.86
CA ARG A 11 -8.32 -5.27 -35.60
C ARG A 11 -7.76 -6.07 -36.77
N ARG A 12 -6.77 -5.51 -37.47
CA ARG A 12 -6.23 -6.12 -38.71
C ARG A 12 -5.18 -7.21 -38.48
N LYS A 13 -4.50 -7.19 -37.33
CA LYS A 13 -3.49 -8.21 -36.93
C LYS A 13 -3.62 -8.53 -35.44
N VAL A 14 -3.27 -9.75 -35.03
CA VAL A 14 -3.27 -10.15 -33.62
C VAL A 14 -2.30 -9.23 -32.84
N GLY A 15 -2.78 -8.63 -31.73
CA GLY A 15 -2.01 -7.66 -30.94
C GLY A 15 -1.99 -6.21 -31.46
N ALA A 16 -2.60 -5.92 -32.62
CA ALA A 16 -2.73 -4.54 -33.10
C ALA A 16 -3.81 -3.75 -32.32
N GLN A 17 -3.70 -2.42 -32.32
CA GLN A 17 -4.74 -1.56 -31.74
C GLN A 17 -6.06 -1.67 -32.51
N TRP A 18 -7.16 -1.41 -31.81
CA TRP A 18 -8.49 -1.32 -32.41
C TRP A 18 -8.61 -0.03 -33.22
N THR A 19 -9.05 -0.14 -34.46
CA THR A 19 -9.27 1.01 -35.36
C THR A 19 -10.75 1.11 -35.70
N LEU A 20 -11.32 2.30 -35.58
CA LEU A 20 -12.67 2.58 -36.05
C LEU A 20 -12.72 2.42 -37.57
N GLU A 21 -13.59 1.54 -38.07
CA GLU A 21 -13.81 1.30 -39.49
C GLU A 21 -15.02 2.10 -39.99
N ILE A 22 -16.14 2.07 -39.25
CA ILE A 22 -17.36 2.82 -39.59
C ILE A 22 -18.10 3.30 -38.33
N ALA A 23 -18.86 4.38 -38.47
CA ALA A 23 -19.88 4.82 -37.54
C ALA A 23 -21.22 4.99 -38.29
N THR A 24 -22.31 4.43 -37.77
CA THR A 24 -23.63 4.46 -38.43
C THR A 24 -24.77 4.46 -37.43
N GLU A 25 -25.89 5.10 -37.76
CA GLU A 25 -27.11 5.03 -36.93
C GLU A 25 -27.88 3.71 -37.14
N ASN A 26 -27.52 2.93 -38.16
CA ASN A 26 -28.19 1.66 -38.49
C ASN A 26 -27.48 0.45 -37.86
N ARG A 27 -28.10 -0.12 -36.82
CA ARG A 27 -27.62 -1.31 -36.11
C ARG A 27 -27.37 -2.51 -37.04
N ALA A 28 -28.30 -2.80 -37.96
CA ALA A 28 -28.21 -3.97 -38.82
C ALA A 28 -27.03 -3.82 -39.80
N HIS A 29 -26.81 -2.61 -40.31
CA HIS A 29 -25.68 -2.31 -41.17
C HIS A 29 -24.33 -2.47 -40.44
N ALA A 30 -24.21 -1.95 -39.21
CA ALA A 30 -23.00 -2.10 -38.40
C ALA A 30 -22.64 -3.57 -38.16
N LEU A 31 -23.63 -4.41 -37.85
CA LEU A 31 -23.44 -5.85 -37.64
C LEU A 31 -23.07 -6.58 -38.93
N GLN A 32 -23.73 -6.27 -40.05
CA GLN A 32 -23.42 -6.87 -41.34
C GLN A 32 -21.97 -6.58 -41.76
N VAL A 33 -21.56 -5.31 -41.69
CA VAL A 33 -20.18 -4.92 -42.03
C VAL A 33 -19.17 -5.56 -41.07
N ALA A 34 -19.51 -5.71 -39.79
CA ALA A 34 -18.66 -6.38 -38.80
C ALA A 34 -18.43 -7.87 -39.11
N GLU A 35 -19.38 -8.53 -39.75
CA GLU A 35 -19.21 -9.90 -40.24
C GLU A 35 -18.47 -9.94 -41.56
N ASP A 36 -18.78 -9.03 -42.49
CA ASP A 36 -18.15 -8.96 -43.81
C ASP A 36 -16.63 -8.69 -43.71
N VAL A 37 -16.18 -7.86 -42.77
CA VAL A 37 -14.74 -7.61 -42.55
C VAL A 37 -13.99 -8.86 -42.08
N LEU A 38 -14.68 -9.79 -41.40
CA LEU A 38 -14.09 -11.05 -40.95
C LEU A 38 -14.14 -12.11 -42.06
N THR A 39 -15.26 -12.23 -42.78
CA THR A 39 -15.39 -13.20 -43.89
C THR A 39 -14.47 -12.86 -45.06
N GLN A 40 -14.22 -11.57 -45.31
CA GLN A 40 -13.31 -11.09 -46.35
C GLN A 40 -11.83 -11.07 -45.90
N ASN A 41 -11.51 -11.59 -44.71
CA ASN A 41 -10.16 -11.58 -44.13
C ASN A 41 -9.50 -10.19 -44.07
N ARG A 42 -10.30 -9.11 -43.99
CA ARG A 42 -9.80 -7.73 -43.84
C ARG A 42 -9.44 -7.41 -42.39
N ALA A 43 -9.96 -8.17 -41.44
CA ALA A 43 -9.66 -8.06 -40.01
C ALA A 43 -9.57 -9.46 -39.35
N VAL A 44 -8.78 -9.57 -38.28
CA VAL A 44 -8.72 -10.76 -37.41
C VAL A 44 -9.73 -10.70 -36.28
N ALA A 45 -10.25 -9.52 -35.93
CA ALA A 45 -11.33 -9.34 -34.96
C ALA A 45 -12.16 -8.08 -35.29
N SER A 46 -13.45 -8.12 -34.95
CA SER A 46 -14.39 -7.00 -35.08
C SER A 46 -15.21 -6.82 -33.80
N ARG A 47 -15.55 -5.57 -33.48
CA ARG A 47 -16.32 -5.17 -32.30
C ARG A 47 -17.27 -4.04 -32.68
N VAL A 48 -18.55 -4.18 -32.37
CA VAL A 48 -19.53 -3.09 -32.51
C VAL A 48 -19.88 -2.57 -31.12
N THR A 49 -19.77 -1.26 -30.93
CA THR A 49 -20.29 -0.56 -29.76
C THR A 49 -21.54 0.24 -30.12
N LYS A 50 -22.46 0.34 -29.17
CA LYS A 50 -23.60 1.25 -29.21
C LYS A 50 -23.24 2.44 -28.34
N GLU A 51 -23.20 3.62 -28.94
CA GLU A 51 -23.01 4.89 -28.26
C GLU A 51 -24.37 5.52 -28.00
N THR A 52 -24.67 5.83 -26.75
CA THR A 52 -25.91 6.51 -26.36
C THR A 52 -25.56 7.82 -25.67
N LEU A 53 -25.98 8.94 -26.24
CA LEU A 53 -25.78 10.25 -25.64
C LEU A 53 -26.64 10.40 -24.38
N ASP A 54 -26.02 10.73 -23.26
CA ASP A 54 -26.70 11.15 -22.04
C ASP A 54 -27.02 12.65 -22.14
N PRO A 55 -28.30 13.06 -22.30
CA PRO A 55 -28.66 14.46 -22.52
C PRO A 55 -28.41 15.35 -21.30
N SER A 56 -28.16 14.78 -20.11
CA SER A 56 -27.91 15.53 -18.89
C SER A 56 -26.43 15.90 -18.68
N THR A 57 -25.52 15.07 -19.17
CA THR A 57 -24.07 15.26 -19.01
C THR A 57 -23.36 15.61 -20.33
N GLY A 58 -24.00 15.35 -21.48
CA GLY A 58 -23.38 15.48 -22.81
C GLY A 58 -22.38 14.38 -23.13
N GLU A 59 -22.25 13.36 -22.28
CA GLU A 59 -21.32 12.24 -22.46
C GLU A 59 -21.96 11.05 -23.18
N TYR A 60 -21.16 10.30 -23.94
CA TYR A 60 -21.60 9.07 -24.58
C TYR A 60 -21.36 7.86 -23.66
N LYS A 61 -22.40 7.08 -23.43
CA LYS A 61 -22.30 5.75 -22.80
C LYS A 61 -22.10 4.70 -23.90
N SER A 62 -20.88 4.14 -23.93
CA SER A 62 -20.47 3.08 -24.86
C SER A 62 -20.76 1.69 -24.29
N ILE A 63 -21.50 0.86 -25.02
CA ILE A 63 -21.75 -0.55 -24.67
C ILE A 63 -21.40 -1.44 -25.86
N SER A 64 -20.53 -2.44 -25.69
CA SER A 64 -20.27 -3.42 -26.76
C SER A 64 -21.47 -4.35 -26.96
N ILE A 65 -22.00 -4.37 -28.18
CA ILE A 65 -23.17 -5.19 -28.54
C ILE A 65 -22.81 -6.39 -29.43
N PHE A 66 -21.59 -6.41 -29.96
CA PHE A 66 -21.08 -7.49 -30.80
C PHE A 66 -19.55 -7.52 -30.71
N THR A 67 -18.97 -8.71 -30.60
CA THR A 67 -17.52 -8.93 -30.63
C THR A 67 -17.27 -10.32 -31.20
N LYS A 68 -16.43 -10.43 -32.24
CA LYS A 68 -16.15 -11.69 -32.95
C LYS A 68 -14.71 -11.70 -33.50
N GLY A 69 -14.13 -12.88 -33.65
CA GLY A 69 -12.76 -13.11 -34.13
C GLY A 69 -11.72 -13.35 -33.03
N LEU A 70 -10.44 -13.26 -33.37
CA LEU A 70 -9.30 -13.39 -32.44
C LEU A 70 -9.17 -12.13 -31.58
N VAL A 71 -10.16 -11.89 -30.71
CA VAL A 71 -10.07 -10.92 -29.62
C VAL A 71 -8.99 -11.42 -28.65
N ASP A 72 -8.11 -10.55 -28.12
CA ASP A 72 -7.16 -11.00 -27.10
C ASP A 72 -7.92 -11.78 -26.04
N GLY A 73 -7.50 -13.04 -25.85
CA GLY A 73 -8.16 -13.96 -24.94
C GLY A 73 -8.42 -13.20 -23.65
N GLY A 74 -9.71 -13.05 -23.32
CA GLY A 74 -10.09 -12.60 -21.98
C GLY A 74 -9.24 -13.40 -21.01
N LYS A 75 -8.66 -12.72 -20.01
CA LYS A 75 -7.74 -13.31 -19.01
C LYS A 75 -8.09 -14.79 -18.86
N PRO A 76 -7.16 -15.73 -19.14
CA PRO A 76 -7.47 -17.15 -19.03
C PRO A 76 -8.20 -17.34 -17.72
N LYS A 77 -9.42 -17.91 -17.78
CA LYS A 77 -10.26 -18.15 -16.61
C LYS A 77 -9.33 -18.88 -15.66
N LYS A 78 -8.97 -18.22 -14.55
CA LYS A 78 -8.00 -18.76 -13.60
C LYS A 78 -8.51 -20.14 -13.24
N GLU A 79 -7.78 -21.20 -13.60
CA GLU A 79 -8.17 -22.54 -13.17
C GLU A 79 -8.30 -22.47 -11.66
N VAL A 80 -9.51 -22.73 -11.16
CA VAL A 80 -9.77 -22.76 -9.73
C VAL A 80 -9.14 -24.06 -9.25
N GLU A 81 -7.86 -23.99 -8.92
CA GLU A 81 -7.05 -25.13 -8.49
C GLU A 81 -7.40 -25.64 -7.08
N ASN A 82 -8.34 -25.00 -6.37
CA ASN A 82 -8.85 -25.51 -5.10
C ASN A 82 -10.23 -26.16 -5.27
N ARG A 83 -10.23 -27.47 -5.53
CA ARG A 83 -11.38 -28.34 -5.23
C ARG A 83 -11.30 -28.78 -3.78
N ASP A 84 -11.34 -27.82 -2.85
CA ASP A 84 -11.45 -28.16 -1.43
C ASP A 84 -12.68 -29.07 -1.22
N PRO A 85 -12.58 -30.10 -0.35
CA PRO A 85 -13.68 -31.00 -0.11
C PRO A 85 -14.91 -30.22 0.40
N LEU A 86 -16.10 -30.60 -0.07
CA LEU A 86 -17.34 -30.01 0.43
C LEU A 86 -17.48 -30.31 1.92
N CYS A 87 -18.02 -29.35 2.68
CA CYS A 87 -18.49 -29.63 4.02
C CYS A 87 -19.60 -30.70 3.93
N VAL A 88 -19.46 -31.79 4.67
CA VAL A 88 -20.37 -32.95 4.66
C VAL A 88 -20.98 -33.20 6.04
N GLN A 89 -20.30 -32.79 7.12
CA GLN A 89 -20.74 -32.95 8.50
C GLN A 89 -20.76 -31.60 9.24
N PRO A 90 -21.60 -31.44 10.27
CA PRO A 90 -21.71 -30.17 11.02
C PRO A 90 -20.38 -29.61 11.53
N ALA A 91 -19.45 -30.47 11.95
CA ALA A 91 -18.12 -30.07 12.41
C ALA A 91 -17.31 -29.32 11.33
N ASP A 92 -17.55 -29.60 10.04
CA ASP A 92 -16.83 -28.96 8.94
C ASP A 92 -17.12 -27.46 8.86
N LEU A 93 -18.31 -27.02 9.30
CA LEU A 93 -18.67 -25.59 9.36
C LEU A 93 -17.85 -24.81 10.39
N TYR A 94 -17.26 -25.50 11.38
CA TYR A 94 -16.40 -24.91 12.40
C TYR A 94 -14.93 -24.85 11.97
N THR A 95 -14.59 -25.21 10.73
CA THR A 95 -13.22 -25.01 10.22
C THR A 95 -12.96 -23.53 9.90
N ALA A 96 -11.69 -23.10 9.95
CA ALA A 96 -11.32 -21.72 9.61
C ALA A 96 -11.76 -21.33 8.19
N HIS A 97 -11.61 -22.24 7.22
CA HIS A 97 -12.02 -22.02 5.83
C HIS A 97 -13.54 -21.88 5.68
N ALA A 98 -14.32 -22.70 6.38
CA ALA A 98 -15.77 -22.62 6.34
C ALA A 98 -16.26 -21.32 6.99
N ARG A 99 -15.72 -20.93 8.15
CA ARG A 99 -16.08 -19.66 8.81
C ARG A 99 -15.75 -18.43 7.98
N ASP A 100 -14.59 -18.39 7.34
CA ASP A 100 -14.23 -17.32 6.41
C ASP A 100 -15.22 -17.25 5.22
N ARG A 101 -15.63 -18.40 4.68
CA ARG A 101 -16.65 -18.46 3.62
C ARG A 101 -18.03 -18.01 4.13
N ILE A 102 -18.45 -18.44 5.31
CA ILE A 102 -19.69 -17.99 5.97
C ILE A 102 -19.67 -16.48 6.14
N GLY A 103 -18.55 -15.92 6.62
CA GLY A 103 -18.34 -14.48 6.77
C GLY A 103 -18.54 -13.71 5.48
N ARG A 104 -17.99 -14.20 4.37
CA ARG A 104 -18.15 -13.58 3.04
C ARG A 104 -19.57 -13.72 2.48
N LEU A 105 -20.22 -14.88 2.66
CA LEU A 105 -21.57 -15.13 2.14
C LEU A 105 -22.64 -14.32 2.90
N LEU A 106 -22.47 -14.16 4.21
CA LEU A 106 -23.40 -13.48 5.12
C LEU A 106 -22.90 -12.11 5.58
N GLU A 107 -21.92 -11.51 4.91
CA GLU A 107 -21.27 -10.25 5.32
C GLU A 107 -22.29 -9.15 5.68
N GLY A 108 -23.27 -8.92 4.81
CA GLY A 108 -24.30 -7.92 5.02
C GLY A 108 -25.18 -8.19 6.24
N TRP A 109 -25.54 -9.46 6.49
CA TRP A 109 -26.36 -9.84 7.64
C TRP A 109 -25.56 -9.77 8.95
N LEU A 110 -24.34 -10.29 8.94
CA LEU A 110 -23.41 -10.28 10.08
C LEU A 110 -23.08 -8.85 10.51
N SER A 111 -22.85 -7.95 9.55
CA SER A 111 -22.60 -6.53 9.81
C SER A 111 -23.80 -5.84 10.48
N ARG A 112 -25.03 -6.08 9.99
CA ARG A 112 -26.26 -5.53 10.60
C ARG A 112 -26.45 -5.94 12.06
N HIS A 113 -26.06 -7.17 12.38
CA HIS A 113 -26.21 -7.72 13.73
C HIS A 113 -24.93 -7.59 14.58
N LYS A 114 -23.89 -6.93 14.06
CA LYS A 114 -22.56 -6.85 14.66
C LYS A 114 -22.08 -8.21 15.18
N ALA A 115 -22.24 -9.27 14.39
CA ALA A 115 -21.93 -10.63 14.79
C ALA A 115 -20.80 -11.23 13.93
N THR A 116 -20.03 -12.14 14.51
CA THR A 116 -19.03 -12.92 13.78
C THR A 116 -19.59 -14.27 13.29
N PRO A 117 -18.98 -14.89 12.26
CA PRO A 117 -19.26 -16.30 11.93
C PRO A 117 -19.13 -17.23 13.13
N PHE A 118 -18.12 -17.01 13.98
CA PHE A 118 -17.95 -17.73 15.24
C PHE A 118 -19.19 -17.61 16.14
N GLU A 119 -19.68 -16.38 16.39
CA GLU A 119 -20.87 -16.17 17.21
C GLU A 119 -22.10 -16.84 16.61
N LEU A 120 -22.30 -16.74 15.29
CA LEU A 120 -23.44 -17.35 14.60
C LEU A 120 -23.47 -18.88 14.80
N LEU A 121 -22.32 -19.55 14.76
CA LEU A 121 -22.24 -21.00 14.94
C LEU A 121 -22.46 -21.45 16.40
N HIS A 122 -22.30 -20.55 17.36
CA HIS A 122 -22.30 -20.88 18.78
C HIS A 122 -23.48 -20.30 19.57
N ARG A 123 -24.28 -19.41 18.98
CA ARG A 123 -25.39 -18.73 19.66
C ARG A 123 -26.78 -19.13 19.12
N PRO A 124 -27.62 -19.77 19.94
CA PRO A 124 -28.99 -20.09 19.56
C PRO A 124 -29.81 -18.88 19.09
N ASP A 125 -29.68 -17.75 19.78
CA ASP A 125 -30.47 -16.54 19.47
C ASP A 125 -30.10 -15.91 18.11
N LEU A 126 -28.85 -16.04 17.67
CA LEU A 126 -28.43 -15.56 16.34
C LEU A 126 -28.91 -16.47 15.22
N VAL A 127 -28.91 -17.78 15.46
CA VAL A 127 -29.44 -18.76 14.51
C VAL A 127 -30.93 -18.55 14.31
N GLU A 128 -31.71 -18.39 15.39
CA GLU A 128 -33.15 -18.11 15.30
C GLU A 128 -33.43 -16.81 14.52
N LYS A 129 -32.62 -15.76 14.73
CA LYS A 129 -32.71 -14.50 13.97
C LYS A 129 -32.38 -14.70 12.49
N LEU A 130 -31.40 -15.53 12.15
CA LEU A 130 -31.05 -15.83 10.76
C LEU A 130 -32.16 -16.64 10.08
N GLU A 131 -32.73 -17.63 10.75
CA GLU A 131 -33.88 -18.39 10.22
C GLU A 131 -35.10 -17.48 10.02
N ALA A 132 -35.38 -16.58 10.96
CA ALA A 132 -36.47 -15.61 10.86
C ALA A 132 -36.28 -14.58 9.73
N SER A 133 -35.04 -14.32 9.30
CA SER A 133 -34.76 -13.40 8.18
C SER A 133 -35.20 -13.94 6.81
N GLY A 134 -35.43 -15.25 6.70
CA GLY A 134 -36.00 -15.95 5.54
C GLY A 134 -35.10 -16.02 4.31
N THR A 135 -34.71 -14.87 3.74
CA THR A 135 -34.05 -14.81 2.42
C THR A 135 -32.52 -14.78 2.49
N ASP A 136 -31.92 -14.23 3.55
CA ASP A 136 -30.46 -14.09 3.67
C ASP A 136 -29.74 -15.46 3.59
N LEU A 137 -30.23 -16.47 4.32
CA LEU A 137 -29.67 -17.83 4.28
C LEU A 137 -29.85 -18.49 2.90
N GLN A 138 -31.03 -18.35 2.29
CA GLN A 138 -31.29 -18.92 0.97
C GLN A 138 -30.38 -18.30 -0.11
N HIS A 139 -30.20 -16.98 -0.09
CA HIS A 139 -29.30 -16.29 -1.00
C HIS A 139 -27.83 -16.70 -0.79
N ALA A 140 -27.38 -16.86 0.45
CA ALA A 140 -26.04 -17.37 0.75
C ALA A 140 -25.82 -18.79 0.18
N LEU A 141 -26.80 -19.68 0.34
CA LEU A 141 -26.77 -21.04 -0.20
C LEU A 141 -26.76 -21.06 -1.74
N GLN A 142 -27.52 -20.18 -2.40
CA GLN A 142 -27.51 -20.08 -3.86
C GLN A 142 -26.16 -19.61 -4.41
N LYS A 143 -25.52 -18.62 -3.77
CA LYS A 143 -24.21 -18.08 -4.17
C LYS A 143 -23.12 -19.15 -4.17
N ILE A 144 -23.17 -20.12 -3.25
CA ILE A 144 -22.22 -21.23 -3.22
C ILE A 144 -22.65 -22.39 -4.13
N ALA A 145 -23.95 -22.68 -4.23
CA ALA A 145 -24.41 -23.84 -4.99
C ALA A 145 -24.14 -23.76 -6.50
N ILE A 146 -24.23 -22.57 -7.11
CA ILE A 146 -23.98 -22.38 -8.55
C ILE A 146 -22.55 -22.78 -8.96
N PRO A 147 -21.48 -22.18 -8.40
CA PRO A 147 -20.11 -22.53 -8.79
C PRO A 147 -19.73 -23.96 -8.37
N GLU A 148 -20.21 -24.45 -7.23
CA GLU A 148 -19.89 -25.81 -6.77
C GLU A 148 -20.58 -26.90 -7.63
N ALA A 149 -21.77 -26.62 -8.17
CA ALA A 149 -22.47 -27.47 -9.12
C ALA A 149 -21.77 -27.51 -10.48
N GLU A 150 -21.36 -26.35 -11.02
CA GLU A 150 -20.56 -26.26 -12.25
C GLU A 150 -19.24 -27.05 -12.12
N ALA A 151 -18.54 -26.88 -10.98
CA ALA A 151 -17.26 -27.54 -10.74
C ALA A 151 -17.34 -29.08 -10.62
N ARG A 152 -18.49 -29.61 -10.19
CA ARG A 152 -18.69 -31.06 -9.94
C ARG A 152 -19.57 -31.76 -10.96
N GLY A 153 -20.12 -31.04 -11.93
CA GLY A 153 -21.07 -31.60 -12.90
C GLY A 153 -22.37 -32.10 -12.23
N GLN A 154 -22.75 -31.50 -11.11
CA GLN A 154 -23.98 -31.82 -10.38
C GLN A 154 -25.07 -30.77 -10.67
N SER A 155 -26.32 -31.09 -10.35
CA SER A 155 -27.38 -30.08 -10.44
C SER A 155 -27.28 -29.07 -9.29
N VAL A 156 -27.55 -27.79 -9.56
CA VAL A 156 -27.60 -26.74 -8.52
C VAL A 156 -28.57 -27.12 -7.40
N HIS A 157 -29.69 -27.75 -7.78
CA HIS A 157 -30.70 -28.22 -6.82
C HIS A 157 -30.15 -29.29 -5.85
N GLU A 158 -29.34 -30.23 -6.34
CA GLU A 158 -28.73 -31.27 -5.51
C GLU A 158 -27.74 -30.67 -4.50
N VAL A 159 -26.88 -29.75 -4.97
CA VAL A 159 -25.92 -29.05 -4.11
C VAL A 159 -26.62 -28.17 -3.08
N MET A 160 -27.68 -27.47 -3.47
CA MET A 160 -28.51 -26.69 -2.54
C MET A 160 -29.13 -27.57 -1.45
N ARG A 161 -29.70 -28.72 -1.82
CA ARG A 161 -30.30 -29.68 -0.87
C ARG A 161 -29.26 -30.20 0.12
N HIS A 162 -28.04 -30.50 -0.35
CA HIS A 162 -26.94 -30.95 0.49
C HIS A 162 -26.56 -29.92 1.56
N PHE A 163 -26.29 -28.67 1.14
CA PHE A 163 -25.94 -27.61 2.09
C PHE A 163 -27.08 -27.24 3.02
N HIS A 164 -28.33 -27.24 2.54
CA HIS A 164 -29.49 -26.98 3.38
C HIS A 164 -29.60 -28.03 4.50
N GLY A 165 -29.54 -29.32 4.16
CA GLY A 165 -29.56 -30.38 5.16
C GLY A 165 -28.38 -30.34 6.12
N LEU A 166 -27.20 -29.89 5.68
CA LEU A 166 -26.05 -29.67 6.56
C LEU A 166 -26.32 -28.54 7.58
N VAL A 167 -26.89 -27.42 7.12
CA VAL A 167 -27.26 -26.30 7.98
C VAL A 167 -28.30 -26.74 9.01
N GLU A 168 -29.39 -27.39 8.58
CA GLU A 168 -30.44 -27.89 9.48
C GLU A 168 -29.89 -28.82 10.58
N ARG A 169 -29.01 -29.77 10.22
CA ARG A 169 -28.37 -30.66 11.21
C ARG A 169 -27.50 -29.87 12.20
N THR A 170 -26.81 -28.84 11.73
CA THR A 170 -25.94 -28.01 12.58
C THR A 170 -26.77 -27.20 13.56
N ILE A 171 -27.85 -26.57 13.09
CA ILE A 171 -28.82 -25.84 13.92
C ILE A 171 -29.44 -26.78 14.95
N ALA A 172 -29.91 -27.96 14.54
CA ALA A 172 -30.51 -28.94 15.44
C ALA A 172 -29.55 -29.37 16.57
N ASN A 173 -28.26 -29.55 16.27
CA ASN A 173 -27.25 -29.90 17.26
C ASN A 173 -27.05 -28.77 18.30
N LEU A 174 -26.93 -27.52 17.84
CA LEU A 174 -26.80 -26.36 18.73
C LEU A 174 -28.04 -26.20 19.62
N MET A 175 -29.24 -26.25 19.04
CA MET A 175 -30.50 -26.13 19.79
C MET A 175 -30.68 -27.26 20.79
N LYS A 176 -30.25 -28.48 20.45
CA LYS A 176 -30.27 -29.63 21.38
C LYS A 176 -29.32 -29.42 22.55
N ALA A 177 -28.11 -28.91 22.32
CA ALA A 177 -27.15 -28.61 23.39
C ALA A 177 -27.68 -27.51 24.31
N PHE A 178 -28.28 -26.46 23.75
CA PHE A 178 -28.92 -25.38 24.51
C PHE A 178 -30.08 -25.87 25.38
N LYS A 179 -31.04 -26.62 24.80
CA LYS A 179 -32.19 -27.17 25.53
C LYS A 179 -31.81 -28.13 26.66
N LYS A 180 -30.66 -28.80 26.54
CA LYS A 180 -30.10 -29.68 27.57
C LYS A 180 -29.37 -28.94 28.69
N GLY A 181 -29.18 -27.62 28.58
CA GLY A 181 -28.39 -26.84 29.54
C GLY A 181 -26.91 -27.21 29.54
N ALA A 182 -26.38 -27.75 28.43
CA ALA A 182 -24.99 -28.19 28.34
C ALA A 182 -24.01 -27.05 28.10
N LEU A 183 -24.50 -25.89 27.63
CA LEU A 183 -23.67 -24.74 27.33
C LEU A 183 -23.21 -24.05 28.63
N PRO A 184 -21.90 -23.75 28.79
CA PRO A 184 -21.38 -23.09 29.97
C PRO A 184 -21.88 -21.65 30.10
N ASP A 185 -22.16 -21.23 31.33
CA ASP A 185 -22.54 -19.85 31.68
C ASP A 185 -21.34 -19.19 32.37
N LEU A 186 -20.48 -18.54 31.57
CA LEU A 186 -19.21 -18.00 32.03
C LEU A 186 -19.37 -16.87 33.06
N ASP A 187 -20.49 -16.15 33.01
CA ASP A 187 -20.78 -15.05 33.93
C ASP A 187 -21.13 -15.59 35.34
N LYS A 188 -21.65 -16.82 35.43
CA LYS A 188 -21.95 -17.49 36.71
C LYS A 188 -20.83 -18.38 37.22
N GLU A 189 -20.29 -19.26 36.38
CA GLU A 189 -19.32 -20.28 36.81
C GLU A 189 -17.87 -19.75 36.81
N GLY A 190 -17.59 -18.71 36.01
CA GLY A 190 -16.26 -18.17 35.79
C GLY A 190 -15.49 -18.93 34.71
N PHE A 191 -14.77 -18.18 33.87
CA PHE A 191 -14.12 -18.73 32.67
C PHE A 191 -13.04 -19.78 32.96
N ALA A 192 -12.18 -19.54 33.95
CA ALA A 192 -11.15 -20.50 34.36
C ALA A 192 -11.74 -21.87 34.76
N ARG A 193 -12.78 -21.86 35.59
CA ARG A 193 -13.44 -23.09 36.07
C ARG A 193 -14.15 -23.83 34.95
N ALA A 194 -14.81 -23.10 34.04
CA ALA A 194 -15.41 -23.68 32.84
C ALA A 194 -14.37 -24.39 31.98
N ALA A 195 -13.22 -23.74 31.74
CA ALA A 195 -12.12 -24.29 30.96
C ALA A 195 -11.52 -25.55 31.59
N GLU A 196 -11.24 -25.53 32.90
CA GLU A 196 -10.71 -26.69 33.63
C GLU A 196 -11.69 -27.87 33.64
N ARG A 197 -12.99 -27.61 33.80
CA ARG A 197 -14.04 -28.64 33.74
C ARG A 197 -14.14 -29.27 32.35
N LEU A 198 -14.02 -28.47 31.30
CA LEU A 198 -14.24 -28.89 29.92
C LEU A 198 -12.98 -29.41 29.22
N VAL A 199 -11.78 -29.23 29.77
CA VAL A 199 -10.52 -29.56 29.08
C VAL A 199 -10.39 -31.03 28.65
N ALA A 200 -11.06 -31.94 29.38
CA ALA A 200 -11.11 -33.37 29.10
C ALA A 200 -12.23 -33.77 28.13
N ASP A 201 -13.18 -32.86 27.86
CA ASP A 201 -14.33 -33.12 27.00
C ASP A 201 -13.93 -33.16 25.51
N PRO A 202 -14.40 -34.15 24.73
CA PRO A 202 -14.16 -34.18 23.29
C PRO A 202 -14.76 -32.96 22.55
N ASP A 203 -15.88 -32.44 23.01
CA ASP A 203 -16.61 -31.30 22.43
C ASP A 203 -16.20 -29.96 23.06
N ARG A 204 -15.11 -29.92 23.84
CA ARG A 204 -14.65 -28.72 24.56
C ARG A 204 -14.56 -27.45 23.72
N ALA A 205 -14.15 -27.57 22.45
CA ALA A 205 -14.02 -26.41 21.56
C ALA A 205 -15.37 -25.77 21.26
N PHE A 206 -16.39 -26.61 21.01
CA PHE A 206 -17.76 -26.17 20.79
C PHE A 206 -18.38 -25.60 22.09
N LEU A 207 -18.21 -26.30 23.22
CA LEU A 207 -18.78 -25.88 24.50
C LEU A 207 -18.16 -24.58 25.03
N LEU A 208 -16.83 -24.47 25.04
CA LEU A 208 -16.14 -23.23 25.41
C LEU A 208 -16.46 -22.11 24.42
N GLY A 209 -16.54 -22.42 23.12
CA GLY A 209 -16.93 -21.46 22.10
C GLY A 209 -18.32 -20.87 22.34
N ALA A 210 -19.29 -21.71 22.74
CA ALA A 210 -20.62 -21.28 23.14
C ALA A 210 -20.62 -20.36 24.36
N GLY A 211 -19.83 -20.68 25.39
CA GLY A 211 -19.66 -19.82 26.56
C GLY A 211 -19.07 -18.46 26.20
N VAL A 212 -17.99 -18.44 25.41
CA VAL A 212 -17.33 -17.20 24.97
C VAL A 212 -18.29 -16.36 24.12
N ALA A 213 -19.00 -16.97 23.16
CA ALA A 213 -19.96 -16.29 22.31
C ALA A 213 -21.11 -15.67 23.13
N ALA A 214 -21.60 -16.37 24.15
CA ALA A 214 -22.62 -15.85 25.07
C ALA A 214 -22.09 -14.66 25.90
N SER A 215 -20.86 -14.74 26.42
CA SER A 215 -20.26 -13.68 27.25
C SER A 215 -20.00 -12.37 26.49
N ILE A 216 -19.71 -12.45 25.19
CA ILE A 216 -19.52 -11.25 24.34
C ILE A 216 -20.83 -10.71 23.74
N ALA A 217 -21.94 -11.45 23.86
CA ALA A 217 -23.23 -11.06 23.30
C ALA A 217 -23.77 -9.69 23.76
N PRO A 218 -23.56 -9.24 25.01
CA PRO A 218 -24.07 -7.94 25.48
C PRO A 218 -23.30 -6.72 24.95
N ALA A 219 -22.20 -6.90 24.21
CA ALA A 219 -21.38 -5.81 23.71
C ALA A 219 -22.14 -4.92 22.69
N THR A 220 -21.93 -3.61 22.76
CA THR A 220 -22.65 -2.65 21.91
C THR A 220 -21.93 -2.34 20.60
N ASN A 221 -20.61 -2.51 20.58
CA ASN A 221 -19.72 -2.26 19.44
C ASN A 221 -18.61 -3.33 19.39
N TRP A 222 -17.74 -3.27 18.39
CA TRP A 222 -16.66 -4.27 18.20
C TRP A 222 -15.54 -4.10 19.21
N SER A 223 -15.19 -2.87 19.56
CA SER A 223 -14.19 -2.56 20.59
C SER A 223 -14.60 -3.11 21.96
N ASP A 224 -15.88 -3.01 22.34
CA ASP A 224 -16.46 -3.61 23.54
C ASP A 224 -16.35 -5.15 23.51
N LYS A 225 -16.58 -5.77 22.35
CA LYS A 225 -16.41 -7.23 22.20
C LYS A 225 -14.96 -7.64 22.41
N ILE A 226 -14.02 -6.91 21.82
CA ILE A 226 -12.60 -7.15 22.00
C ILE A 226 -12.24 -6.97 23.48
N ALA A 227 -12.71 -5.91 24.14
CA ALA A 227 -12.47 -5.69 25.57
C ALA A 227 -12.95 -6.88 26.42
N ARG A 228 -14.17 -7.37 26.19
CA ARG A 228 -14.71 -8.56 26.87
C ARG A 228 -13.90 -9.82 26.60
N LEU A 229 -13.44 -10.03 25.36
CA LEU A 229 -12.55 -11.14 25.01
C LEU A 229 -11.22 -11.07 25.77
N LEU A 230 -10.66 -9.86 25.94
CA LEU A 230 -9.44 -9.66 26.72
C LEU A 230 -9.69 -9.82 28.22
N ASP A 231 -10.85 -9.43 28.74
CA ASP A 231 -11.23 -9.69 30.14
C ASP A 231 -11.32 -11.20 30.41
N LEU A 232 -11.83 -11.99 29.45
CA LEU A 232 -11.79 -13.45 29.52
C LEU A 232 -10.35 -14.00 29.44
N ALA A 233 -9.47 -13.38 28.64
CA ALA A 233 -8.07 -13.78 28.55
C ALA A 233 -7.32 -13.53 29.86
N ASP A 234 -7.59 -12.40 30.53
CA ASP A 234 -7.06 -12.09 31.86
C ASP A 234 -7.57 -13.09 32.92
N ALA A 235 -8.81 -13.56 32.77
CA ALA A 235 -9.43 -14.58 33.62
C ALA A 235 -9.12 -16.03 33.19
N ALA A 236 -8.19 -16.26 32.25
CA ALA A 236 -7.83 -17.59 31.79
C ALA A 236 -7.19 -18.42 32.92
N PRO A 237 -7.40 -19.75 32.95
CA PRO A 237 -6.92 -20.61 34.03
C PRO A 237 -5.39 -20.65 34.08
N ALA A 238 -4.85 -21.06 35.25
CA ALA A 238 -3.43 -21.26 35.46
C ALA A 238 -2.95 -22.64 34.96
N GLU A 239 -3.84 -23.64 34.96
CA GLU A 239 -3.57 -24.99 34.45
C GLU A 239 -3.28 -24.93 32.94
N ALA A 240 -2.09 -25.40 32.53
CA ALA A 240 -1.55 -25.15 31.20
C ALA A 240 -2.45 -25.68 30.07
N ARG A 241 -3.05 -26.88 30.22
CA ARG A 241 -3.88 -27.48 29.17
C ARG A 241 -5.21 -26.74 29.03
N ALA A 242 -5.87 -26.41 30.14
CA ALA A 242 -7.09 -25.61 30.12
C ALA A 242 -6.81 -24.20 29.61
N ARG A 243 -5.65 -23.61 29.94
CA ARG A 243 -5.27 -22.27 29.47
C ARG A 243 -5.15 -22.21 27.96
N VAL A 244 -4.52 -23.22 27.34
CA VAL A 244 -4.42 -23.30 25.88
C VAL A 244 -5.80 -23.40 25.24
N ALA A 245 -6.67 -24.28 25.74
CA ALA A 245 -8.03 -24.44 25.21
C ALA A 245 -8.87 -23.16 25.36
N ALA A 246 -8.74 -22.47 26.50
CA ALA A 246 -9.41 -21.20 26.78
C ALA A 246 -8.96 -20.10 25.82
N LEU A 247 -7.65 -19.90 25.66
CA LEU A 247 -7.12 -18.88 24.76
C LEU A 247 -7.46 -19.16 23.30
N GLN A 248 -7.49 -20.42 22.86
CA GLN A 248 -7.93 -20.80 21.51
C GLN A 248 -9.41 -20.44 21.25
N ALA A 249 -10.28 -20.61 22.25
CA ALA A 249 -11.70 -20.25 22.15
C ALA A 249 -11.90 -18.73 22.04
N ILE A 250 -11.03 -17.92 22.66
CA ILE A 250 -11.02 -16.45 22.57
C ILE A 250 -10.42 -15.97 21.25
N GLU A 251 -9.34 -16.61 20.81
CA GLU A 251 -8.55 -16.18 19.66
C GLU A 251 -9.36 -16.16 18.37
N THR A 252 -10.26 -17.13 18.20
CA THR A 252 -11.07 -17.28 16.99
C THR A 252 -11.97 -16.07 16.72
N PRO A 253 -12.91 -15.69 17.61
CA PRO A 253 -13.72 -14.49 17.40
C PRO A 253 -12.87 -13.22 17.37
N LEU A 254 -11.77 -13.16 18.14
CA LEU A 254 -10.87 -12.01 18.10
C LEU A 254 -10.26 -11.83 16.70
N ALA A 255 -9.77 -12.91 16.07
CA ALA A 255 -9.21 -12.87 14.72
C ALA A 255 -10.26 -12.50 13.66
N GLU A 256 -11.50 -12.96 13.81
CA GLU A 256 -12.60 -12.62 12.90
C GLU A 256 -12.99 -11.14 12.99
N ILE A 257 -13.08 -10.58 14.20
CA ILE A 257 -13.38 -9.15 14.41
C ILE A 257 -12.26 -8.30 13.78
N ILE A 258 -11.00 -8.62 14.11
CA ILE A 258 -9.80 -7.88 13.68
C ILE A 258 -9.57 -8.00 12.16
N GLY A 259 -9.89 -9.15 11.57
CA GLY A 259 -9.83 -9.37 10.14
C GLY A 259 -10.83 -8.51 9.36
N SER A 260 -11.94 -8.11 9.99
CA SER A 260 -12.95 -7.26 9.36
C SER A 260 -12.54 -5.78 9.31
N ARG A 261 -12.96 -5.07 8.25
CA ARG A 261 -12.75 -3.62 8.14
C ARG A 261 -13.45 -2.85 9.26
N ALA A 262 -14.68 -3.24 9.58
CA ALA A 262 -15.50 -2.58 10.60
C ALA A 262 -14.91 -2.77 12.01
N GLY A 263 -14.51 -3.99 12.38
CA GLY A 263 -13.97 -4.28 13.70
C GLY A 263 -12.66 -3.55 13.97
N MET A 264 -11.77 -3.48 12.98
CA MET A 264 -10.53 -2.71 13.12
C MET A 264 -10.76 -1.19 13.18
N ALA A 265 -11.67 -0.67 12.35
CA ALA A 265 -11.97 0.77 12.36
C ALA A 265 -12.53 1.21 13.72
N ASP A 266 -13.40 0.39 14.31
CA ASP A 266 -13.97 0.61 15.64
C ASP A 266 -12.93 0.45 16.76
N LEU A 267 -11.96 -0.47 16.61
CA LEU A 267 -10.86 -0.63 17.56
C LEU A 267 -9.90 0.57 17.57
N LEU A 268 -9.54 1.08 16.40
CA LEU A 268 -8.49 2.09 16.25
C LEU A 268 -9.00 3.53 16.25
N ASP A 269 -10.32 3.74 16.11
CA ASP A 269 -10.96 5.06 15.97
C ASP A 269 -10.31 5.95 14.89
N THR A 270 -9.82 5.33 13.81
CA THR A 270 -9.15 6.03 12.71
C THR A 270 -10.20 6.53 11.71
N LYS A 271 -10.35 7.85 11.60
CA LYS A 271 -11.28 8.55 10.69
C LYS A 271 -10.93 8.34 9.21
N ASP A 272 -11.33 7.20 8.64
CA ASP A 272 -11.19 6.81 7.22
C ASP A 272 -9.86 7.21 6.53
N ASP A 273 -8.77 7.19 7.30
CA ASP A 273 -7.43 7.55 6.87
C ASP A 273 -6.59 6.27 6.80
N LEU A 274 -6.33 5.81 5.59
CA LEU A 274 -5.67 4.52 5.38
C LEU A 274 -4.24 4.52 5.92
N GLY A 275 -3.50 5.62 5.73
CA GLY A 275 -2.14 5.77 6.25
C GLY A 275 -2.09 5.65 7.78
N ALA A 276 -2.95 6.37 8.48
CA ALA A 276 -3.06 6.31 9.94
C ALA A 276 -3.51 4.92 10.43
N THR A 277 -4.47 4.31 9.73
CA THR A 277 -4.93 2.95 10.04
C THR A 277 -3.80 1.93 9.92
N LEU A 278 -3.01 1.97 8.84
CA LEU A 278 -1.88 1.05 8.65
C LEU A 278 -0.75 1.30 9.65
N ALA A 279 -0.50 2.56 10.01
CA ALA A 279 0.49 2.91 11.03
C ALA A 279 0.07 2.36 12.40
N ALA A 280 -1.19 2.56 12.78
CA ALA A 280 -1.76 2.00 14.00
C ALA A 280 -1.71 0.46 14.02
N MET A 281 -2.06 -0.22 12.91
CA MET A 281 -1.95 -1.68 12.79
C MET A 281 -0.49 -2.18 12.91
N THR A 282 0.46 -1.45 12.34
CA THR A 282 1.89 -1.75 12.43
C THR A 282 2.37 -1.62 13.87
N ARG A 283 1.97 -0.55 14.57
CA ARG A 283 2.29 -0.36 16.00
C ARG A 283 1.63 -1.42 16.89
N LEU A 284 0.37 -1.78 16.61
CA LEU A 284 -0.41 -2.79 17.34
C LEU A 284 0.25 -4.18 17.35
N THR A 285 1.03 -4.51 16.32
CA THR A 285 1.67 -5.83 16.18
C THR A 285 3.19 -5.79 16.28
N GLY A 286 3.80 -4.62 16.18
CA GLY A 286 5.25 -4.42 16.13
C GLY A 286 5.99 -4.59 17.45
N GLY A 287 5.26 -4.62 18.57
CA GLY A 287 5.84 -4.84 19.90
C GLY A 287 6.98 -3.88 20.24
N ALA A 288 7.97 -4.37 20.97
CA ALA A 288 9.10 -3.56 21.45
C ALA A 288 9.95 -2.94 20.33
N ALA A 289 10.03 -3.57 19.15
CA ALA A 289 10.86 -3.10 18.04
C ALA A 289 10.31 -1.78 17.46
N VAL A 290 9.00 -1.71 17.22
CA VAL A 290 8.35 -0.49 16.72
C VAL A 290 8.33 0.61 17.80
N GLU A 291 8.12 0.26 19.07
CA GLU A 291 8.20 1.25 20.16
C GLU A 291 9.61 1.84 20.33
N ALA A 292 10.66 1.03 20.18
CA ALA A 292 12.04 1.52 20.17
C ALA A 292 12.29 2.46 18.98
N LEU A 293 11.79 2.10 17.78
CA LEU A 293 11.89 2.93 16.58
C LEU A 293 11.19 4.29 16.77
N ILE A 294 9.99 4.33 17.35
CA ILE A 294 9.24 5.57 17.64
C ILE A 294 10.03 6.50 18.58
N LYS A 295 10.82 5.95 19.52
CA LYS A 295 11.66 6.73 20.44
C LYS A 295 12.88 7.35 19.75
N ILE A 296 13.41 6.71 18.72
CA ILE A 296 14.65 7.14 18.05
C ILE A 296 14.37 7.99 16.82
N GLU A 297 13.33 7.66 16.04
CA GLU A 297 13.05 8.24 14.73
C GLU A 297 11.86 9.23 14.77
N PRO A 298 12.10 10.55 14.68
CA PRO A 298 11.04 11.55 14.75
C PRO A 298 9.99 11.40 13.65
N GLY A 299 10.41 11.03 12.43
CA GLY A 299 9.49 10.81 11.31
C GLY A 299 8.53 9.65 11.55
N VAL A 300 9.02 8.57 12.17
CA VAL A 300 8.16 7.44 12.54
C VAL A 300 7.18 7.86 13.64
N ARG A 301 7.66 8.59 14.64
CA ARG A 301 6.80 9.12 15.72
C ARG A 301 5.68 10.02 15.21
N ALA A 302 5.94 10.85 14.21
CA ALA A 302 4.94 11.74 13.63
C ALA A 302 3.81 10.99 12.90
N CYS A 303 4.10 9.81 12.34
CA CYS A 303 3.15 9.02 11.55
C CYS A 303 2.48 7.89 12.34
N MET A 304 3.04 7.47 13.48
CA MET A 304 2.55 6.34 14.28
C MET A 304 1.68 6.82 15.45
N PRO A 305 0.33 6.74 15.35
CA PRO A 305 -0.54 7.22 16.42
C PRO A 305 -0.36 6.41 17.71
N ASP A 306 -0.65 7.04 18.85
CA ASP A 306 -0.68 6.35 20.14
C ASP A 306 -1.87 5.40 20.22
N LEU A 307 -1.59 4.16 20.60
CA LEU A 307 -2.64 3.19 20.93
C LEU A 307 -3.22 3.54 22.28
N SER A 308 -4.54 3.53 22.41
CA SER A 308 -5.26 3.79 23.67
C SER A 308 -6.31 2.70 23.94
N GLY A 309 -6.83 2.68 25.16
CA GLY A 309 -7.92 1.78 25.57
C GLY A 309 -7.70 0.31 25.17
N THR A 310 -8.70 -0.27 24.53
CA THR A 310 -8.71 -1.66 24.07
C THR A 310 -7.58 -1.99 23.10
N ALA A 311 -7.21 -1.06 22.21
CA ALA A 311 -6.13 -1.27 21.24
C ALA A 311 -4.77 -1.41 21.93
N ARG A 312 -4.53 -0.65 23.00
CA ARG A 312 -3.30 -0.79 23.80
C ARG A 312 -3.25 -2.14 24.52
N ARG A 313 -4.33 -2.53 25.20
CA ARG A 313 -4.41 -3.85 25.87
C ARG A 313 -4.19 -4.99 24.88
N LEU A 314 -4.80 -4.92 23.69
CA LEU A 314 -4.57 -5.93 22.64
C LEU A 314 -3.10 -5.95 22.19
N SER A 315 -2.45 -4.79 22.04
CA SER A 315 -1.03 -4.70 21.68
C SER A 315 -0.13 -5.43 22.68
N GLU A 316 -0.41 -5.29 23.97
CA GLU A 316 0.34 -5.95 25.06
C GLU A 316 0.22 -7.48 24.95
N TRP A 317 -1.01 -8.00 24.78
CA TRP A 317 -1.24 -9.42 24.52
C TRP A 317 -0.54 -9.92 23.24
N LEU A 318 -0.56 -9.11 22.18
CA LEU A 318 0.08 -9.46 20.91
C LEU A 318 1.60 -9.36 20.96
N ALA A 319 2.19 -8.68 21.94
CA ALA A 319 3.64 -8.55 22.16
C ALA A 319 4.25 -9.83 22.75
N GLU A 320 3.44 -10.65 23.42
CA GLU A 320 3.79 -11.99 23.86
C GLU A 320 3.50 -13.03 22.76
N ASP A 321 3.74 -14.32 23.02
CA ASP A 321 3.47 -15.41 22.07
C ASP A 321 1.99 -15.85 22.04
N HIS A 322 1.08 -14.97 22.47
CA HIS A 322 -0.36 -15.19 22.44
C HIS A 322 -1.00 -14.74 21.12
N PHE A 323 -2.14 -15.32 20.77
CA PHE A 323 -2.97 -14.93 19.62
C PHE A 323 -2.26 -14.88 18.24
N PRO A 324 -1.52 -15.93 17.82
CA PRO A 324 -0.86 -15.97 16.51
C PRO A 324 -1.80 -15.77 15.29
N SER A 325 -3.02 -16.29 15.32
CA SER A 325 -4.03 -16.09 14.27
C SER A 325 -4.48 -14.63 14.17
N VAL A 326 -4.53 -13.90 15.29
CA VAL A 326 -4.85 -12.45 15.29
C VAL A 326 -3.71 -11.67 14.64
N ARG A 327 -2.45 -11.96 14.99
CA ARG A 327 -1.28 -11.38 14.31
C ARG A 327 -1.32 -11.64 12.81
N LYS A 328 -1.62 -12.89 12.41
CA LYS A 328 -1.74 -13.27 11.01
C LYS A 328 -2.85 -12.50 10.28
N ALA A 329 -4.01 -12.30 10.90
CA ALA A 329 -5.12 -11.54 10.33
C ALA A 329 -4.72 -10.06 10.09
N ILE A 330 -4.02 -9.44 11.05
CA ILE A 330 -3.51 -8.06 10.92
C ILE A 330 -2.47 -7.99 9.79
N ALA A 331 -1.52 -8.91 9.76
CA ALA A 331 -0.48 -8.97 8.75
C ALA A 331 -1.05 -9.12 7.32
N GLN A 332 -2.01 -10.03 7.12
CA GLN A 332 -2.70 -10.21 5.84
C GLN A 332 -3.44 -8.94 5.41
N ARG A 333 -4.04 -8.23 6.36
CA ARG A 333 -4.72 -6.96 6.09
C ARG A 333 -3.75 -5.86 5.70
N VAL A 334 -2.64 -5.70 6.44
CA VAL A 334 -1.58 -4.74 6.11
C VAL A 334 -1.07 -5.00 4.68
N LEU A 335 -0.79 -6.25 4.32
CA LEU A 335 -0.39 -6.61 2.95
C LEU A 335 -1.46 -6.28 1.91
N THR A 336 -2.72 -6.60 2.18
CA THR A 336 -3.83 -6.37 1.25
C THR A 336 -4.00 -4.88 0.96
N GLU A 337 -3.97 -4.06 2.00
CA GLU A 337 -4.13 -2.60 1.88
C GLU A 337 -2.89 -1.93 1.28
N LEU A 338 -1.67 -2.40 1.58
CA LEU A 338 -0.44 -1.90 0.95
C LEU A 338 -0.40 -2.19 -0.55
N ASN A 339 -0.83 -3.39 -0.98
CA ASN A 339 -0.95 -3.74 -2.39
C ASN A 339 -2.20 -3.13 -3.07
N GLY A 340 -3.10 -2.52 -2.29
CA GLY A 340 -4.29 -1.86 -2.78
C GLY A 340 -3.99 -0.57 -3.55
N VAL A 341 -4.95 -0.15 -4.37
CA VAL A 341 -4.87 1.09 -5.17
C VAL A 341 -5.29 2.35 -4.41
N ARG A 342 -5.94 2.19 -3.25
CA ARG A 342 -6.42 3.31 -2.43
C ARG A 342 -5.22 4.08 -1.86
N ARG A 343 -5.18 5.40 -2.08
CA ARG A 343 -4.17 6.33 -1.54
C ARG A 343 -4.08 6.25 -0.01
N LEU A 344 -2.87 6.36 0.55
CA LEU A 344 -2.66 6.40 2.01
C LEU A 344 -3.17 7.72 2.59
N LYS A 345 -2.85 8.84 1.91
CA LYS A 345 -3.23 10.19 2.27
C LYS A 345 -3.78 10.90 1.01
N PRO A 346 -5.08 10.71 0.68
CA PRO A 346 -5.65 11.25 -0.55
C PRO A 346 -5.56 12.77 -0.67
N GLN A 347 -5.55 13.48 0.46
CA GLN A 347 -5.56 14.95 0.52
C GLN A 347 -4.15 15.55 0.66
N ASP A 348 -3.12 14.72 0.90
CA ASP A 348 -1.77 15.20 1.18
C ASP A 348 -0.73 14.20 0.63
N ALA A 349 -0.17 14.53 -0.54
CA ALA A 349 0.82 13.70 -1.21
C ALA A 349 2.18 13.69 -0.49
N GLU A 350 2.54 14.74 0.25
CA GLU A 350 3.78 14.77 1.02
C GLU A 350 3.68 13.86 2.24
N ALA A 351 2.57 13.97 2.98
CA ALA A 351 2.28 13.06 4.08
C ALA A 351 2.21 11.61 3.61
N GLU A 352 1.73 11.33 2.39
CA GLU A 352 1.75 9.97 1.83
C GLU A 352 3.17 9.39 1.74
N ILE A 353 4.16 10.18 1.32
CA ILE A 353 5.56 9.76 1.25
C ILE A 353 6.11 9.51 2.66
N GLU A 354 5.80 10.38 3.61
CA GLU A 354 6.21 10.24 5.02
C GLU A 354 5.64 8.98 5.66
N TYR A 355 4.35 8.73 5.47
CA TYR A 355 3.69 7.53 5.97
C TYR A 355 4.25 6.27 5.30
N LEU A 356 4.51 6.29 3.99
CA LEU A 356 5.10 5.13 3.33
C LEU A 356 6.49 4.80 3.91
N ARG A 357 7.32 5.82 4.16
CA ARG A 357 8.63 5.65 4.80
C ARG A 357 8.51 5.10 6.22
N ALA A 358 7.63 5.68 7.04
CA ALA A 358 7.42 5.26 8.42
C ALA A 358 6.90 3.81 8.50
N LEU A 359 5.99 3.43 7.60
CA LEU A 359 5.49 2.06 7.48
C LEU A 359 6.60 1.10 7.04
N ALA A 360 7.45 1.49 6.08
CA ALA A 360 8.57 0.66 5.62
C ALA A 360 9.55 0.38 6.77
N MET A 361 9.91 1.43 7.51
CA MET A 361 10.80 1.30 8.67
C MET A 361 10.15 0.46 9.79
N GLY A 362 8.88 0.72 10.12
CA GLY A 362 8.16 -0.01 11.17
C GLY A 362 7.97 -1.50 10.86
N LEU A 363 7.54 -1.84 9.65
CA LEU A 363 7.36 -3.22 9.22
C LEU A 363 8.70 -3.96 9.11
N THR A 364 9.75 -3.29 8.65
CA THR A 364 11.11 -3.88 8.59
C THR A 364 11.67 -4.12 10.00
N ALA A 365 11.48 -3.18 10.93
CA ALA A 365 11.91 -3.35 12.32
C ALA A 365 11.18 -4.52 13.02
N ALA A 366 9.94 -4.80 12.62
CA ALA A 366 9.15 -5.91 13.12
C ALA A 366 9.10 -7.13 12.15
N ALA A 367 10.06 -7.23 11.23
CA ALA A 367 10.14 -8.35 10.30
C ALA A 367 10.29 -9.69 11.05
N GLY A 368 9.67 -10.75 10.53
CA GLY A 368 9.58 -12.06 11.18
C GLY A 368 8.48 -12.15 12.24
N ARG A 369 8.07 -11.03 12.86
CA ARG A 369 6.96 -10.96 13.81
C ARG A 369 5.62 -10.69 13.12
N ILE A 370 5.59 -9.69 12.24
CA ILE A 370 4.38 -9.30 11.50
C ILE A 370 4.36 -9.99 10.14
N LEU A 371 5.42 -9.78 9.35
CA LEU A 371 5.55 -10.25 7.98
C LEU A 371 6.98 -10.71 7.71
N GLN A 372 7.15 -11.58 6.73
CA GLN A 372 8.48 -11.94 6.24
C GLN A 372 9.09 -10.77 5.48
N GLY A 373 10.43 -10.63 5.53
CA GLY A 373 11.13 -9.52 4.88
C GLY A 373 10.87 -9.44 3.37
N GLU A 374 10.75 -10.59 2.70
CA GLU A 374 10.44 -10.67 1.27
C GLU A 374 9.05 -10.11 0.94
N ASP A 375 8.03 -10.48 1.71
CA ASP A 375 6.65 -9.99 1.53
C ASP A 375 6.57 -8.47 1.69
N ILE A 376 7.32 -7.93 2.67
CA ILE A 376 7.43 -6.48 2.91
C ILE A 376 8.04 -5.81 1.67
N GLN A 377 9.19 -6.31 1.17
CA GLN A 377 9.86 -5.74 0.01
C GLN A 377 8.97 -5.76 -1.24
N VAL A 378 8.24 -6.86 -1.48
CA VAL A 378 7.30 -6.97 -2.60
C VAL A 378 6.16 -5.97 -2.47
N ALA A 379 5.53 -5.87 -1.29
CA ALA A 379 4.42 -4.95 -1.05
C ALA A 379 4.83 -3.49 -1.28
N PHE A 380 5.98 -3.07 -0.78
CA PHE A 380 6.47 -1.70 -0.98
C PHE A 380 6.94 -1.43 -2.41
N THR A 381 7.47 -2.43 -3.11
CA THR A 381 7.79 -2.31 -4.55
C THR A 381 6.52 -2.12 -5.38
N THR A 382 5.45 -2.85 -5.06
CA THR A 382 4.14 -2.66 -5.69
C THR A 382 3.57 -1.28 -5.37
N ARG A 383 3.60 -0.86 -4.11
CA ARG A 383 3.09 0.45 -3.68
C ARG A 383 3.89 1.62 -4.25
N SER A 384 5.19 1.47 -4.43
CA SER A 384 6.02 2.51 -5.05
C SER A 384 5.63 2.80 -6.50
N LYS A 385 5.01 1.85 -7.22
CA LYS A 385 4.51 2.09 -8.58
C LYS A 385 3.41 3.15 -8.59
N THR A 386 2.48 3.10 -7.63
CA THR A 386 1.35 4.04 -7.58
C THR A 386 1.80 5.47 -7.28
N LEU A 387 2.92 5.65 -6.59
CA LEU A 387 3.53 6.97 -6.33
C LEU A 387 4.20 7.59 -7.56
N LEU A 388 4.39 6.82 -8.63
CA LEU A 388 5.06 7.28 -9.86
C LEU A 388 4.10 7.49 -11.02
N ASN A 389 2.80 7.33 -10.77
CA ASN A 389 1.73 7.64 -11.73
C ASN A 389 1.59 9.16 -11.90
N GLY A 390 1.21 9.60 -13.11
CA GLY A 390 1.02 11.01 -13.45
C GLY A 390 0.17 11.76 -12.42
N ASP A 391 -1.01 11.23 -12.10
CA ASP A 391 -1.94 11.82 -11.13
C ASP A 391 -1.30 12.04 -9.73
N PHE A 392 -0.43 11.13 -9.28
CA PHE A 392 0.26 11.30 -8.00
C PHE A 392 1.31 12.41 -8.10
N ILE A 393 2.10 12.41 -9.18
CA ILE A 393 3.15 13.41 -9.41
C ILE A 393 2.52 14.80 -9.53
N GLU A 394 1.43 14.95 -10.26
CA GLU A 394 0.70 16.23 -10.37
C GLU A 394 0.19 16.70 -9.00
N ALA A 395 -0.38 15.79 -8.20
CA ALA A 395 -0.81 16.11 -6.84
C ALA A 395 0.35 16.49 -5.91
N LEU A 396 1.53 15.87 -6.07
CA LEU A 396 2.73 16.15 -5.27
C LEU A 396 3.35 17.50 -5.62
N LEU A 397 3.49 17.79 -6.91
CA LEU A 397 4.12 19.02 -7.39
C LEU A 397 3.20 20.24 -7.18
N GLY A 398 1.88 20.05 -7.30
CA GLY A 398 0.92 21.15 -7.17
C GLY A 398 1.09 22.19 -8.30
N ARG A 399 0.63 23.43 -8.06
CA ARG A 399 0.68 24.52 -9.06
C ARG A 399 1.56 25.71 -8.69
N ASP A 400 1.87 25.88 -7.40
CA ASP A 400 2.49 27.11 -6.88
C ASP A 400 4.00 26.98 -6.59
N ARG A 401 4.59 25.83 -6.89
CA ARG A 401 6.01 25.56 -6.59
C ARG A 401 6.95 26.12 -7.66
N SER A 402 8.15 26.49 -7.23
CA SER A 402 9.25 26.77 -8.14
C SER A 402 9.78 25.48 -8.78
N ALA A 403 10.41 25.56 -9.95
CA ALA A 403 10.98 24.39 -10.61
C ALA A 403 12.11 23.76 -9.76
N HIS A 404 12.84 24.57 -8.98
CA HIS A 404 13.80 24.08 -8.00
C HIS A 404 13.14 23.24 -6.90
N GLU A 405 12.02 23.70 -6.35
CA GLU A 405 11.26 22.95 -5.34
C GLU A 405 10.65 21.67 -5.90
N GLU A 406 10.11 21.71 -7.12
CA GLU A 406 9.59 20.53 -7.82
C GLU A 406 10.67 19.43 -7.91
N ILE A 407 11.90 19.78 -8.31
CA ILE A 407 13.02 18.83 -8.36
C ILE A 407 13.38 18.30 -6.97
N LYS A 408 13.41 19.15 -5.93
CA LYS A 408 13.65 18.69 -4.55
C LYS A 408 12.60 17.67 -4.11
N MET A 409 11.33 17.90 -4.43
CA MET A 409 10.25 16.97 -4.13
C MET A 409 10.38 15.65 -4.88
N LEU A 410 10.78 15.68 -6.15
CA LEU A 410 11.04 14.48 -6.94
C LEU A 410 12.25 13.69 -6.43
N ILE A 411 13.30 14.35 -5.93
CA ILE A 411 14.44 13.67 -5.29
C ILE A 411 13.99 12.99 -4.01
N ARG A 412 13.21 13.68 -3.16
CA ARG A 412 12.61 13.11 -1.95
C ARG A 412 11.71 11.92 -2.28
N LEU A 413 10.92 11.99 -3.35
CA LEU A 413 10.14 10.84 -3.81
C LEU A 413 11.05 9.69 -4.25
N ALA A 414 12.09 9.98 -5.03
CA ALA A 414 13.04 8.98 -5.49
C ALA A 414 13.70 8.25 -4.30
N GLU A 415 14.07 8.95 -3.23
CA GLU A 415 14.61 8.36 -1.99
C GLU A 415 13.70 7.29 -1.37
N ASN A 416 12.38 7.50 -1.41
CA ASN A 416 11.39 6.66 -0.73
C ASN A 416 10.80 5.56 -1.62
N VAL A 417 11.11 5.57 -2.92
CA VAL A 417 10.68 4.55 -3.87
C VAL A 417 11.56 3.30 -3.75
N MET A 418 10.93 2.12 -3.74
CA MET A 418 11.61 0.82 -3.78
C MET A 418 11.52 0.13 -5.14
N GLY A 419 12.57 -0.62 -5.48
CA GLY A 419 12.66 -1.43 -6.70
C GLY A 419 13.32 -0.71 -7.88
N ALA A 420 14.20 -1.43 -8.60
CA ALA A 420 15.03 -0.87 -9.66
C ALA A 420 14.21 -0.22 -10.80
N VAL A 421 13.10 -0.85 -11.22
CA VAL A 421 12.21 -0.30 -12.26
C VAL A 421 11.58 1.02 -11.81
N ASN A 422 11.16 1.09 -10.55
CA ASN A 422 10.54 2.30 -10.00
C ASN A 422 11.57 3.42 -9.83
N LYS A 423 12.79 3.11 -9.36
CA LYS A 423 13.91 4.07 -9.32
C LYS A 423 14.22 4.65 -10.70
N ARG A 424 14.27 3.80 -11.74
CA ARG A 424 14.47 4.25 -13.12
C ARG A 424 13.32 5.14 -13.60
N ASN A 425 12.07 4.80 -13.27
CA ASN A 425 10.92 5.67 -13.58
C ASN A 425 10.99 7.02 -12.86
N ALA A 426 11.42 7.06 -11.60
CA ALA A 426 11.66 8.29 -10.85
C ALA A 426 12.77 9.14 -11.50
N SER A 427 13.86 8.51 -11.95
CA SER A 427 14.92 9.18 -12.71
C SER A 427 14.39 9.83 -14.00
N ARG A 428 13.46 9.19 -14.72
CA ARG A 428 12.84 9.81 -15.91
C ARG A 428 12.06 11.09 -15.58
N TRP A 429 11.30 11.09 -14.48
CA TRP A 429 10.60 12.30 -14.01
C TRP A 429 11.60 13.40 -13.63
N LEU A 430 12.67 13.05 -12.91
CA LEU A 430 13.75 13.99 -12.59
C LEU A 430 14.42 14.55 -13.84
N ASN A 431 14.74 13.70 -14.83
CA ASN A 431 15.34 14.11 -16.08
C ASN A 431 14.47 15.11 -16.84
N ALA A 432 13.17 14.83 -16.93
CA ALA A 432 12.21 15.71 -17.60
C ALA A 432 12.17 17.11 -16.95
N ASN A 433 12.24 17.18 -15.62
CA ASN A 433 12.20 18.45 -14.88
C ASN A 433 13.54 19.19 -14.89
N ILE A 434 14.66 18.49 -14.71
CA ILE A 434 16.01 19.07 -14.74
C ILE A 434 16.37 19.56 -16.16
N SER A 435 15.93 18.84 -17.20
CA SER A 435 16.15 19.24 -18.59
C SER A 435 15.14 20.29 -19.09
N ALA A 436 14.14 20.64 -18.29
CA ALA A 436 13.13 21.61 -18.69
C ALA A 436 13.71 23.02 -18.76
N MET A 437 13.35 23.74 -19.83
CA MET A 437 13.76 25.15 -20.02
C MET A 437 13.29 26.05 -18.87
N ARG A 438 12.17 25.70 -18.21
CA ARG A 438 11.66 26.42 -17.04
C ARG A 438 12.69 26.42 -15.90
N PHE A 439 13.24 25.26 -15.56
CA PHE A 439 14.24 25.14 -14.50
C PHE A 439 15.53 25.87 -14.86
N GLU A 440 16.02 25.72 -16.10
CA GLU A 440 17.21 26.44 -16.55
C GLU A 440 17.02 27.97 -16.45
N LYS A 441 15.89 28.49 -16.93
CA LYS A 441 15.58 29.93 -16.85
C LYS A 441 15.51 30.42 -15.42
N GLU A 442 14.83 29.67 -14.54
CA GLU A 442 14.71 30.01 -13.12
C GLU A 442 16.08 30.09 -12.45
N MET A 443 16.94 29.09 -12.65
CA MET A 443 18.28 29.07 -12.06
C MET A 443 19.20 30.14 -12.61
N ARG A 444 19.08 30.51 -13.90
CA ARG A 444 19.93 31.55 -14.51
C ARG A 444 19.44 32.96 -14.20
N GLN A 445 18.15 33.22 -14.39
CA GLN A 445 17.54 34.55 -14.40
C GLN A 445 16.79 34.88 -13.11
N GLY A 446 16.69 33.95 -12.15
CA GLY A 446 16.04 34.17 -10.87
C GLY A 446 16.69 35.28 -10.02
N PRO A 447 16.00 35.74 -8.96
CA PRO A 447 16.44 36.88 -8.14
C PRO A 447 17.66 36.58 -7.27
N ASP A 448 18.00 35.30 -7.08
CA ASP A 448 19.11 34.87 -6.23
C ASP A 448 20.48 35.31 -6.76
N SER A 449 21.41 35.53 -5.82
CA SER A 449 22.81 35.81 -6.15
C SER A 449 23.47 34.63 -6.89
N PRO A 450 24.49 34.87 -7.73
CA PRO A 450 25.19 33.80 -8.44
C PRO A 450 25.74 32.70 -7.51
N VAL A 451 26.27 33.09 -6.34
CA VAL A 451 26.80 32.16 -5.34
C VAL A 451 25.68 31.27 -4.77
N ALA A 452 24.52 31.84 -4.48
CA ALA A 452 23.36 31.09 -3.99
C ALA A 452 22.85 30.10 -5.04
N LYS A 453 22.74 30.52 -6.30
CA LYS A 453 22.33 29.65 -7.42
C LYS A 453 23.27 28.46 -7.60
N LEU A 454 24.57 28.68 -7.58
CA LEU A 454 25.56 27.59 -7.66
C LEU A 454 25.45 26.65 -6.43
N SER A 455 25.26 27.21 -5.24
CA SER A 455 25.05 26.41 -4.02
C SER A 455 23.78 25.56 -4.07
N HIS A 456 22.68 26.09 -4.63
CA HIS A 456 21.44 25.35 -4.86
C HIS A 456 21.66 24.15 -5.80
N LEU A 457 22.37 24.34 -6.92
CA LEU A 457 22.70 23.25 -7.85
C LEU A 457 23.61 22.19 -7.20
N ALA A 458 24.60 22.60 -6.41
CA ALA A 458 25.46 21.70 -5.65
C ALA A 458 24.67 20.87 -4.63
N ALA A 459 23.69 21.48 -3.95
CA ALA A 459 22.80 20.79 -3.05
C ALA A 459 21.96 19.73 -3.78
N LEU A 460 21.41 20.05 -4.96
CA LEU A 460 20.66 19.09 -5.78
C LEU A 460 21.52 17.91 -6.23
N GLN A 461 22.75 18.13 -6.69
CA GLN A 461 23.67 17.04 -7.07
C GLN A 461 23.97 16.11 -5.89
N ARG A 462 24.22 16.67 -4.70
CA ARG A 462 24.46 15.87 -3.48
C ARG A 462 23.23 15.04 -3.12
N SER A 463 22.04 15.63 -3.17
CA SER A 463 20.80 14.89 -2.89
C SER A 463 20.54 13.80 -3.95
N LEU A 464 20.76 14.07 -5.24
CA LEU A 464 20.66 13.06 -6.30
C LEU A 464 21.60 11.88 -6.06
N SER A 465 22.86 12.13 -5.69
CA SER A 465 23.82 11.05 -5.39
C SER A 465 23.43 10.18 -4.19
N ARG A 466 22.61 10.72 -3.27
CA ARG A 466 22.10 10.03 -2.07
C ARG A 466 20.68 9.47 -2.25
N SER A 467 20.05 9.70 -3.40
CA SER A 467 18.66 9.32 -3.65
C SER A 467 18.42 7.81 -3.83
N GLY A 468 19.50 7.02 -3.88
CA GLY A 468 19.45 5.58 -4.14
C GLY A 468 19.10 5.22 -5.59
N LEU A 469 19.24 6.18 -6.52
CA LEU A 469 19.29 5.90 -7.95
C LEU A 469 20.60 5.18 -8.30
N VAL A 470 20.57 4.34 -9.33
CA VAL A 470 21.80 3.72 -9.86
C VAL A 470 22.65 4.78 -10.56
N ARG A 471 23.96 4.52 -10.64
CA ARG A 471 24.96 5.46 -11.15
C ARG A 471 24.61 5.97 -12.55
N GLU A 472 24.19 5.06 -13.43
CA GLU A 472 23.80 5.32 -14.80
C GLU A 472 22.59 6.26 -14.91
N ASP A 473 21.74 6.29 -13.88
CA ASP A 473 20.49 7.07 -13.87
C ASP A 473 20.67 8.45 -13.21
N TYR A 474 21.63 8.65 -12.28
CA TYR A 474 21.86 9.96 -11.64
C TYR A 474 23.05 10.74 -12.22
N GLU A 475 24.07 10.09 -12.78
CA GLU A 475 25.22 10.80 -13.35
C GLU A 475 24.85 11.77 -14.48
N PRO A 476 23.98 11.41 -15.45
CA PRO A 476 23.55 12.35 -16.48
C PRO A 476 22.80 13.57 -15.91
N LEU A 477 22.03 13.36 -14.83
CA LEU A 477 21.32 14.44 -14.13
C LEU A 477 22.31 15.39 -13.46
N CYS A 478 23.32 14.84 -12.77
CA CYS A 478 24.39 15.64 -12.18
C CYS A 478 25.17 16.41 -13.25
N ALA A 479 25.52 15.78 -14.37
CA ALA A 479 26.17 16.45 -15.49
C ALA A 479 25.34 17.65 -16.00
N LYS A 480 24.02 17.46 -16.16
CA LYS A 480 23.13 18.54 -16.59
C LYS A 480 23.07 19.71 -15.61
N LEU A 481 23.01 19.43 -14.30
CA LEU A 481 23.10 20.47 -13.27
C LEU A 481 24.45 21.23 -13.33
N GLY A 482 25.54 20.52 -13.62
CA GLY A 482 26.86 21.10 -13.84
C GLY A 482 26.92 22.02 -15.06
N GLU A 483 26.30 21.63 -16.17
CA GLU A 483 26.16 22.48 -17.37
C GLU A 483 25.43 23.79 -17.05
N ILE A 484 24.30 23.72 -16.34
CA ILE A 484 23.53 24.91 -15.93
C ILE A 484 24.39 25.81 -15.03
N GLY A 485 25.16 25.23 -14.11
CA GLY A 485 26.16 25.97 -13.35
C GLY A 485 27.17 26.68 -14.25
N GLY A 486 27.65 26.00 -15.29
CA GLY A 486 28.57 26.55 -16.28
C GLY A 486 28.00 27.76 -17.02
N LEU A 487 26.71 27.72 -17.34
CA LEU A 487 25.97 28.85 -17.94
C LEU A 487 25.85 30.02 -16.97
N ILE A 488 25.52 29.77 -15.70
CA ILE A 488 25.44 30.82 -14.66
C ILE A 488 26.80 31.50 -14.49
N GLU A 489 27.89 30.74 -14.45
CA GLU A 489 29.25 31.30 -14.40
C GLU A 489 29.57 32.11 -15.67
N GLY A 490 29.16 31.64 -16.84
CA GLY A 490 29.35 32.37 -18.11
C GLY A 490 28.63 33.73 -18.12
N ASP A 491 27.39 33.77 -17.62
CA ASP A 491 26.56 34.97 -17.56
C ASP A 491 27.07 35.98 -16.52
N THR A 492 27.56 35.49 -15.37
CA THR A 492 27.88 36.35 -14.20
C THR A 492 29.37 36.65 -14.06
N ARG A 493 30.25 35.83 -14.65
CA ARG A 493 31.72 35.89 -14.53
C ARG A 493 32.21 35.88 -13.08
N LEU A 494 31.52 35.15 -12.20
CA LEU A 494 31.78 35.12 -10.77
C LEU A 494 33.23 34.68 -10.46
N LEU A 495 33.79 33.69 -11.16
CA LEU A 495 35.18 33.27 -10.95
C LEU A 495 36.16 34.41 -11.26
N THR A 496 35.91 35.20 -12.30
CA THR A 496 36.75 36.36 -12.64
C THR A 496 36.67 37.43 -11.53
N MET A 497 35.48 37.66 -11.00
CA MET A 497 35.28 38.58 -9.87
C MET A 497 36.00 38.09 -8.61
N LEU A 498 35.93 36.80 -8.29
CA LEU A 498 36.61 36.19 -7.13
C LEU A 498 38.13 36.27 -7.26
N VAL A 499 38.68 36.01 -8.45
CA VAL A 499 40.12 36.12 -8.71
C VAL A 499 40.60 37.56 -8.53
N ARG A 500 39.82 38.55 -8.98
CA ARG A 500 40.18 39.97 -8.92
C ARG A 500 39.76 40.69 -7.64
N ALA A 501 39.03 40.02 -6.75
CA ALA A 501 38.50 40.63 -5.54
C ALA A 501 39.63 41.19 -4.66
N PRO A 502 39.46 42.38 -4.04
CA PRO A 502 40.42 42.97 -3.11
C PRO A 502 40.34 42.28 -1.75
N ALA A 503 40.54 40.95 -1.74
CA ALA A 503 40.48 40.09 -0.55
C ALA A 503 41.81 39.33 -0.38
N PRO A 504 42.17 38.96 0.87
CA PRO A 504 43.38 38.17 1.13
C PRO A 504 43.45 36.92 0.24
N LEU A 505 44.62 36.64 -0.32
CA LEU A 505 44.82 35.50 -1.21
C LEU A 505 44.36 34.16 -0.60
N PRO A 506 44.62 33.85 0.70
CA PRO A 506 44.13 32.61 1.30
C PRO A 506 42.61 32.48 1.26
N HIS A 507 41.88 33.58 1.43
CA HIS A 507 40.42 33.58 1.38
C HIS A 507 39.89 33.33 -0.03
N ARG A 508 40.48 33.98 -1.05
CA ARG A 508 40.14 33.74 -2.47
C ARG A 508 40.39 32.28 -2.87
N LEU A 509 41.55 31.73 -2.48
CA LEU A 509 41.90 30.34 -2.76
C LEU A 509 40.98 29.35 -2.06
N GLN A 510 40.56 29.61 -0.82
CA GLN A 510 39.58 28.77 -0.13
C GLN A 510 38.23 28.75 -0.86
N LEU A 511 37.72 29.89 -1.32
CA LEU A 511 36.46 29.95 -2.05
C LEU A 511 36.54 29.22 -3.40
N LEU A 512 37.63 29.41 -4.15
CA LEU A 512 37.85 28.70 -5.41
C LEU A 512 38.04 27.19 -5.20
N ALA A 513 38.72 26.78 -4.13
CA ALA A 513 38.88 25.37 -3.78
C ALA A 513 37.54 24.71 -3.42
N LYS A 514 36.69 25.39 -2.64
CA LYS A 514 35.33 24.92 -2.33
C LYS A 514 34.44 24.78 -3.56
N LEU A 515 34.57 25.69 -4.53
CA LEU A 515 33.89 25.57 -5.83
C LEU A 515 34.44 24.38 -6.65
N ALA A 516 35.76 24.21 -6.67
CA ALA A 516 36.44 23.13 -7.38
C ALA A 516 36.15 21.72 -6.82
N MET A 517 35.82 21.65 -5.52
CA MET A 517 35.45 20.41 -4.82
C MET A 517 33.95 20.10 -4.89
N GLY A 518 33.13 20.96 -5.49
CA GLY A 518 31.68 20.77 -5.55
C GLY A 518 30.93 21.11 -4.25
N GLU A 519 31.57 21.82 -3.31
CA GLU A 519 30.96 22.18 -2.03
C GLU A 519 30.12 23.47 -2.13
N ALA A 520 30.66 24.48 -2.81
CA ALA A 520 30.05 25.80 -2.98
C ALA A 520 29.38 26.00 -4.36
N GLY A 521 29.47 25.00 -5.23
CA GLY A 521 28.94 25.01 -6.61
C GLY A 521 28.86 23.60 -7.17
N PRO A 522 28.13 23.36 -8.27
CA PRO A 522 27.99 22.03 -8.82
C PRO A 522 29.31 21.56 -9.46
N THR A 523 29.54 20.25 -9.46
CA THR A 523 30.63 19.63 -10.22
C THR A 523 30.42 19.80 -11.72
N GLY A 524 31.50 19.75 -12.51
CA GLY A 524 31.49 19.98 -13.95
C GLY A 524 32.14 21.32 -14.34
N PRO A 525 31.66 22.02 -15.39
CA PRO A 525 32.37 23.14 -15.99
C PRO A 525 32.79 24.27 -15.03
N VAL A 526 31.99 24.59 -14.02
CA VAL A 526 32.34 25.62 -13.01
C VAL A 526 33.44 25.13 -12.09
N ALA A 527 33.33 23.90 -11.58
CA ALA A 527 34.33 23.31 -10.70
C ALA A 527 35.67 23.16 -11.41
N ASP A 528 35.67 22.76 -12.69
CA ASP A 528 36.90 22.62 -13.49
C ASP A 528 37.59 23.97 -13.73
N LYS A 529 36.82 25.01 -14.05
CA LYS A 529 37.33 26.38 -14.20
C LYS A 529 37.85 26.93 -12.86
N ALA A 530 37.12 26.70 -11.77
CA ALA A 530 37.54 27.12 -10.43
C ALA A 530 38.85 26.43 -10.02
N ARG A 531 39.00 25.13 -10.32
CA ARG A 531 40.23 24.36 -10.08
C ARG A 531 41.40 24.96 -10.87
N PHE A 532 41.19 25.26 -12.15
CA PHE A 532 42.20 25.87 -12.99
C PHE A 532 42.67 27.22 -12.44
N GLU A 533 41.74 28.13 -12.10
CA GLU A 533 42.07 29.44 -11.54
C GLU A 533 42.71 29.35 -10.14
N ALA A 534 42.27 28.42 -9.29
CA ALA A 534 42.90 28.17 -7.99
C ALA A 534 44.36 27.73 -8.14
N LEU A 535 44.63 26.76 -9.02
CA LEU A 535 45.98 26.27 -9.27
C LEU A 535 46.87 27.32 -9.92
N LYS A 536 46.30 28.16 -10.79
CA LYS A 536 47.01 29.29 -11.40
C LYS A 536 47.41 30.34 -10.37
N LEU A 537 46.48 30.75 -9.49
CA LEU A 537 46.77 31.68 -8.39
C LEU A 537 47.78 31.12 -7.39
N ALA A 538 47.69 29.83 -7.08
CA ALA A 538 48.63 29.17 -6.16
C ALA A 538 50.06 29.05 -6.72
N LYS A 539 50.21 28.96 -8.05
CA LYS A 539 51.52 28.85 -8.73
C LYS A 539 52.21 30.21 -8.96
N ASP A 540 51.52 31.32 -8.75
CA ASP A 540 52.10 32.65 -8.89
C ASP A 540 53.27 32.84 -7.88
N PRO A 541 54.45 33.31 -8.32
CA PRO A 541 55.60 33.53 -7.43
C PRO A 541 55.30 34.43 -6.23
N SER A 542 54.41 35.42 -6.39
CA SER A 542 54.00 36.35 -5.33
C SER A 542 53.11 35.72 -4.26
N SER A 543 52.55 34.54 -4.53
CA SER A 543 51.64 33.82 -3.63
C SER A 543 52.36 33.04 -2.52
N ARG A 544 53.65 32.71 -2.70
CA ARG A 544 54.42 31.85 -1.79
C ARG A 544 54.53 32.43 -0.37
N GLU A 545 54.79 33.73 -0.25
CA GLU A 545 54.90 34.39 1.06
C GLU A 545 53.57 34.43 1.82
N GLN A 546 52.46 34.70 1.11
CA GLN A 546 51.12 34.78 1.72
C GLN A 546 50.56 33.39 2.11
N LEU A 547 50.93 32.34 1.36
CA LEU A 547 50.51 30.96 1.61
C LEU A 547 51.28 30.29 2.76
N THR A 548 52.51 30.71 3.04
CA THR A 548 53.32 30.19 4.15
C THR A 548 52.65 30.47 5.51
N ASN A 549 51.88 31.57 5.60
CA ASN A 549 51.14 31.97 6.79
C ASN A 549 49.72 31.36 6.90
N SER A 550 49.37 30.39 6.03
CA SER A 550 48.03 29.76 6.03
C SER A 550 48.08 28.27 5.67
N PRO A 551 48.54 27.40 6.59
CA PRO A 551 48.73 25.97 6.34
C PRO A 551 47.44 25.23 5.92
N GLN A 552 46.28 25.62 6.45
CA GLN A 552 44.99 25.04 6.07
C GLN A 552 44.66 25.23 4.57
N THR A 553 45.01 26.38 3.99
CA THR A 553 44.79 26.66 2.57
C THR A 553 45.74 25.85 1.69
N MET A 554 46.97 25.62 2.17
CA MET A 554 47.93 24.75 1.48
C MET A 554 47.47 23.30 1.41
N ASP A 555 46.85 22.78 2.47
CA ASP A 555 46.31 21.42 2.46
C ASP A 555 45.10 21.27 1.52
N LEU A 556 44.24 22.29 1.44
CA LEU A 556 43.17 22.39 0.44
C LEU A 556 43.71 22.41 -1.00
N ILE A 557 44.83 23.08 -1.27
CA ILE A 557 45.44 23.08 -2.62
C ILE A 557 46.08 21.73 -2.94
N LYS A 558 46.69 21.07 -1.95
CA LYS A 558 47.22 19.71 -2.12
C LYS A 558 46.09 18.71 -2.42
N SER A 559 44.93 18.83 -1.76
CA SER A 559 43.79 17.95 -2.07
C SER A 559 43.31 18.13 -3.52
N LEU A 560 43.27 19.37 -4.03
CA LEU A 560 42.96 19.64 -5.44
C LEU A 560 43.95 19.00 -6.42
N LEU A 561 45.24 18.96 -6.07
CA LEU A 561 46.28 18.30 -6.87
C LEU A 561 46.13 16.78 -6.86
N SER A 562 45.73 16.20 -5.72
CA SER A 562 45.50 14.75 -5.59
C SER A 562 44.26 14.24 -6.32
N HIS A 563 43.26 15.09 -6.53
CA HIS A 563 42.04 14.79 -7.32
C HIS A 563 42.15 15.15 -8.81
N ALA A 564 43.33 15.58 -9.26
CA ALA A 564 43.63 15.86 -10.66
C ALA A 564 44.44 14.74 -11.34
N ALA A 565 44.93 13.76 -10.57
CA ALA A 565 45.49 12.49 -11.01
C ALA A 565 44.40 11.41 -10.92
#